data_AF-A0A354DM41-F1
#
_entry.id   AF-A0A354DM41-F1
#
_cell.length_a   1.000
_cell.length_b   1.000
_cell.length_c   1.000
_cell.angle_alpha   90.00
_cell.angle_beta   90.00
_cell.angle_gamma   90.00
#
_symmetry.space_group_name_H-M   'P 1'
#
loop_
_entity.id
_entity.type
_entity.pdbx_description
1 polymer ?
#
loop_
_entity_poly.entity_id
_entity_poly.type
_entity_poly.pdbx_seq_one_letter_code
_entity_poly.pdbx_strand_id
1 'polypeptide(L)'
;MSIYENYGGIIMMVLILVSVLVLGIHYKRKGSKGVPLDDSNNVIERFTRFERILHFIRAFTFIILTISGLVFMFIEANKPSGLIHSIIGIIFFIVSIATLVWFKSYTFKPYDKLWLRHLGGYLSKESASLPAGKYNAGQKVFFWMTILFTLILTGTGKFLMGNTVNETEPSGMLLLIHGCAAALSIISIVGHIYLSLWANKGTWRVLKSGKVSEKWVQSHHPNWEIDKVKSKAPKGHI
;
A
#
# COMPACT_ATOMS: atom_id res chain seq x y z
N MET A 1 -29.97 -12.10 -11.30
CA MET A 1 -28.76 -12.20 -10.45
C MET A 1 -27.54 -11.96 -11.34
N SER A 2 -26.77 -10.91 -11.05
CA SER A 2 -25.65 -10.48 -11.90
C SER A 2 -24.46 -11.45 -11.83
N ILE A 3 -23.53 -11.38 -12.80
CA ILE A 3 -22.26 -12.14 -12.75
C ILE A 3 -21.51 -11.86 -11.45
N TYR A 4 -21.57 -10.61 -10.97
CA TYR A 4 -20.91 -10.20 -9.74
C TYR A 4 -21.50 -10.87 -8.50
N GLU A 5 -22.83 -10.98 -8.40
CA GLU A 5 -23.50 -11.65 -7.28
C GLU A 5 -23.19 -13.16 -7.23
N ASN A 6 -23.13 -13.80 -8.40
CA ASN A 6 -22.89 -15.25 -8.48
C ASN A 6 -21.40 -15.65 -8.37
N TYR A 7 -20.51 -14.83 -8.93
CA TYR A 7 -19.10 -15.21 -9.13
C TYR A 7 -18.11 -14.24 -8.50
N GLY A 8 -18.54 -13.11 -7.95
CA GLY A 8 -17.65 -12.06 -7.44
C GLY A 8 -16.68 -12.57 -6.37
N GLY A 9 -17.17 -13.37 -5.41
CA GLY A 9 -16.32 -13.96 -4.37
C GLY A 9 -15.28 -14.92 -4.93
N ILE A 10 -15.67 -15.79 -5.86
CA ILE A 10 -14.77 -16.75 -6.52
C ILE A 10 -13.72 -16.00 -7.35
N ILE A 11 -14.13 -15.02 -8.14
CA ILE A 11 -13.23 -14.18 -8.95
C ILE A 11 -12.22 -13.47 -8.04
N MET A 12 -12.67 -12.89 -6.93
CA MET A 12 -11.80 -12.24 -5.94
C MET A 12 -10.75 -13.22 -5.39
N MET A 13 -11.16 -14.41 -4.98
CA MET A 13 -10.23 -15.44 -4.50
C MET A 13 -9.21 -15.85 -5.56
N VAL A 14 -9.66 -16.08 -6.80
CA VAL A 14 -8.78 -16.42 -7.92
C VAL A 14 -7.76 -15.30 -8.16
N LEU A 15 -8.18 -14.04 -8.17
CA LEU A 15 -7.28 -12.89 -8.35
C LEU A 15 -6.21 -12.82 -7.25
N ILE A 16 -6.58 -13.06 -5.99
CA ILE A 16 -5.63 -13.09 -4.87
C ILE A 16 -4.63 -14.24 -5.05
N LEU A 17 -5.12 -15.45 -5.34
CA LEU A 17 -4.27 -16.64 -5.53
C LEU A 17 -3.32 -16.49 -6.72
N VAL A 18 -3.81 -15.99 -7.85
CA VAL A 18 -3.00 -15.68 -9.04
C VAL A 18 -1.94 -14.64 -8.72
N SER A 19 -2.29 -13.59 -7.96
CA SER A 19 -1.32 -12.57 -7.54
C SER A 19 -0.20 -13.18 -6.71
N VAL A 20 -0.53 -14.03 -5.73
CA VAL A 20 0.46 -14.73 -4.91
C VAL A 20 1.33 -15.67 -5.76
N LEU A 21 0.72 -16.43 -6.69
CA LEU A 21 1.43 -17.32 -7.59
C LEU A 21 2.42 -16.57 -8.50
N VAL A 22 1.99 -15.46 -9.10
CA VAL A 22 2.84 -14.60 -9.95
C VAL A 22 4.03 -14.08 -9.17
N LEU A 23 3.81 -13.62 -7.93
CA LEU A 23 4.90 -13.15 -7.06
C LEU A 23 5.83 -14.28 -6.62
N GLY A 24 5.31 -15.49 -6.39
CA GLY A 24 6.11 -16.69 -6.13
C GLY A 24 7.00 -17.09 -7.31
N ILE A 25 6.45 -17.07 -8.53
CA ILE A 25 7.21 -17.29 -9.77
C ILE A 25 8.28 -16.21 -9.95
N HIS A 26 7.93 -14.95 -9.71
CA HIS A 26 8.87 -13.84 -9.75
C HIS A 26 10.03 -14.06 -8.76
N TYR A 27 9.73 -14.39 -7.51
CA TYR A 27 10.74 -14.69 -6.49
C TYR A 27 11.67 -15.83 -6.91
N LYS A 28 11.12 -16.93 -7.42
CA LYS A 28 11.92 -18.08 -7.91
C LYS A 28 12.86 -17.67 -9.06
N ARG A 29 12.43 -16.76 -9.94
CA ARG A 29 13.21 -16.33 -11.12
C ARG A 29 14.24 -15.24 -10.83
N LYS A 30 13.93 -14.30 -9.94
CA LYS A 30 14.73 -13.08 -9.69
C LYS A 30 15.46 -13.09 -8.35
N GLY A 31 14.99 -13.88 -7.39
CA GLY A 31 15.53 -13.94 -6.05
C GLY A 31 15.20 -12.69 -5.22
N SER A 32 15.80 -12.64 -4.03
CA SER A 32 15.73 -11.47 -3.15
C SER A 32 16.89 -10.52 -3.43
N LYS A 33 16.60 -9.23 -3.43
CA LYS A 33 17.60 -8.16 -3.44
C LYS A 33 17.64 -7.56 -2.04
N GLY A 34 18.80 -7.15 -1.55
CA GLY A 34 18.87 -6.55 -0.22
C GLY A 34 20.30 -6.39 0.25
N VAL A 35 20.55 -5.24 0.85
CA VAL A 35 21.79 -4.93 1.59
C VAL A 35 21.45 -5.08 3.08
N PRO A 36 22.38 -5.56 3.94
CA PRO A 36 22.15 -5.60 5.38
C PRO A 36 21.63 -4.26 5.91
N LEU A 37 20.57 -4.33 6.73
CA LEU A 37 19.98 -3.15 7.38
C LEU A 37 20.81 -2.61 8.54
N ASP A 38 21.72 -3.42 9.05
CA ASP A 38 22.46 -3.21 10.28
C ASP A 38 23.87 -3.78 10.09
N ASP A 39 24.76 -2.98 9.52
CA ASP A 39 26.18 -3.31 9.34
C ASP A 39 27.11 -2.09 9.50
N SER A 40 26.59 -0.98 10.06
CA SER A 40 27.34 0.27 10.20
C SER A 40 27.16 0.89 11.58
N ASN A 41 28.25 1.41 12.15
CA ASN A 41 28.25 2.25 13.37
C ASN A 41 27.38 3.53 13.22
N ASN A 42 26.91 3.84 12.00
CA ASN A 42 26.02 4.95 11.68
C ASN A 42 24.63 4.44 11.27
N VAL A 43 23.63 4.67 12.12
CA VAL A 43 22.21 4.35 11.83
C VAL A 43 21.42 5.64 11.61
N ILE A 44 20.54 5.64 10.60
CA ILE A 44 19.68 6.77 10.24
C ILE A 44 18.24 6.45 10.63
N GLU A 45 17.56 7.39 11.30
CA GLU A 45 16.12 7.27 11.54
C GLU A 45 15.35 7.50 10.22
N ARG A 46 14.66 6.46 9.77
CA ARG A 46 13.82 6.47 8.56
C ARG A 46 12.37 6.75 8.86
N PHE A 47 11.82 6.08 9.87
CA PHE A 47 10.44 6.25 10.29
C PHE A 47 10.36 6.55 11.78
N THR A 48 9.72 7.66 12.11
CA THR A 48 9.37 8.07 13.47
C THR A 48 8.44 7.05 14.12
N ARG A 49 8.35 7.07 15.45
CA ARG A 49 7.39 6.22 16.20
C ARG A 49 5.94 6.45 15.72
N PHE A 50 5.57 7.70 15.46
CA PHE A 50 4.24 8.07 14.98
C PHE A 50 3.93 7.50 13.58
N GLU A 51 4.86 7.60 12.63
CA GLU A 51 4.72 6.97 11.30
C GLU A 51 4.46 5.45 11.41
N ARG A 52 5.18 4.77 12.32
CA ARG A 52 5.06 3.32 12.50
C ARG A 52 3.76 2.91 13.17
N ILE A 53 3.31 3.64 14.20
CA ILE A 53 2.03 3.37 14.87
C ILE A 53 0.87 3.55 13.88
N LEU A 54 0.83 4.65 13.13
CA LEU A 54 -0.21 4.86 12.11
C LEU A 54 -0.18 3.77 11.04
N HIS A 55 1.00 3.34 10.62
CA HIS A 55 1.14 2.21 9.70
C HIS A 55 0.50 0.92 10.27
N PHE A 56 0.80 0.56 11.52
CA PHE A 56 0.22 -0.63 12.14
C PHE A 56 -1.30 -0.54 12.27
N ILE A 57 -1.84 0.59 12.75
CA ILE A 57 -3.29 0.77 12.85
C ILE A 57 -3.95 0.62 11.48
N ARG A 58 -3.38 1.24 10.44
CA ARG A 58 -3.89 1.12 9.06
C ARG A 58 -3.80 -0.31 8.53
N ALA A 59 -2.71 -1.03 8.82
CA ALA A 59 -2.54 -2.41 8.40
C ALA A 59 -3.56 -3.35 9.08
N PHE A 60 -3.75 -3.23 10.40
CA PHE A 60 -4.70 -4.06 11.15
C PHE A 60 -6.14 -3.82 10.73
N THR A 61 -6.55 -2.55 10.60
CA THR A 61 -7.89 -2.20 10.13
C THR A 61 -8.13 -2.71 8.70
N PHE A 62 -7.15 -2.59 7.80
CA PHE A 62 -7.25 -3.16 6.45
C PHE A 62 -7.41 -4.69 6.45
N ILE A 63 -6.68 -5.41 7.30
CA ILE A 63 -6.79 -6.88 7.42
C ILE A 63 -8.20 -7.26 7.87
N ILE A 64 -8.74 -6.59 8.90
CA ILE A 64 -10.09 -6.85 9.40
C ILE A 64 -11.14 -6.59 8.32
N LEU A 65 -11.01 -5.48 7.57
CA LEU A 65 -11.90 -5.14 6.46
C LEU A 65 -11.82 -6.15 5.32
N THR A 66 -10.61 -6.60 4.98
CA THR A 66 -10.39 -7.61 3.94
C THR A 66 -11.07 -8.92 4.32
N ILE A 67 -10.85 -9.41 5.54
CA ILE A 67 -11.44 -10.67 6.01
C ILE A 67 -12.96 -10.56 6.05
N SER A 68 -13.50 -9.52 6.69
CA SER A 68 -14.95 -9.34 6.79
C SER A 68 -15.61 -9.13 5.42
N GLY A 69 -15.00 -8.35 4.53
CA GLY A 69 -15.49 -8.16 3.16
C GLY A 69 -15.48 -9.45 2.35
N LEU A 70 -14.42 -10.26 2.44
CA LEU A 70 -14.37 -11.57 1.80
C LEU A 70 -15.45 -12.51 2.33
N VAL A 71 -15.68 -12.54 3.65
CA VAL A 71 -16.77 -13.32 4.25
C VAL A 71 -18.12 -12.89 3.66
N PHE A 72 -18.37 -11.58 3.52
CA PHE A 72 -19.62 -11.07 2.94
C PHE A 72 -19.87 -11.47 1.49
N MET A 73 -18.82 -11.81 0.73
CA MET A 73 -18.98 -12.30 -0.64
C MET A 73 -19.44 -13.76 -0.73
N PHE A 74 -19.37 -14.53 0.36
CA PHE A 74 -19.80 -15.93 0.42
C PHE A 74 -20.98 -16.16 1.37
N ILE A 75 -21.08 -15.34 2.41
CA ILE A 75 -22.08 -15.43 3.46
C ILE A 75 -22.65 -14.04 3.65
N GLU A 76 -23.95 -13.88 3.51
CA GLU A 76 -24.61 -12.59 3.68
C GLU A 76 -24.29 -11.98 5.06
N ALA A 77 -23.95 -10.69 5.07
CA ALA A 77 -23.62 -9.99 6.31
C ALA A 77 -24.85 -9.89 7.22
N ASN A 78 -24.74 -10.35 8.47
CA ASN A 78 -25.75 -10.01 9.48
C ASN A 78 -25.55 -8.56 9.96
N LYS A 79 -26.57 -7.99 10.60
CA LYS A 79 -26.53 -6.59 11.08
C LYS A 79 -25.30 -6.29 11.96
N PRO A 80 -24.95 -7.11 12.97
CA PRO A 80 -23.74 -6.89 13.77
C PRO A 80 -22.45 -6.89 12.94
N SER A 81 -22.24 -7.86 12.05
CA SER A 81 -21.02 -7.95 11.26
C SER A 81 -20.89 -6.79 10.28
N GLY A 82 -21.99 -6.41 9.63
CA GLY A 82 -22.03 -5.25 8.73
C GLY A 82 -21.71 -3.94 9.46
N LEU A 83 -22.21 -3.77 10.69
CA LEU A 83 -21.89 -2.61 11.53
C LEU A 83 -20.41 -2.58 11.92
N ILE A 84 -19.84 -3.72 12.33
CA ILE A 84 -18.41 -3.82 12.67
C ILE A 84 -17.55 -3.47 11.46
N HIS A 85 -17.82 -4.06 10.29
CA HIS A 85 -17.11 -3.73 9.05
C HIS A 85 -17.16 -2.23 8.76
N SER A 86 -18.33 -1.62 8.90
CA SER A 86 -18.53 -0.19 8.64
C SER A 86 -17.77 0.71 9.62
N ILE A 87 -17.80 0.40 10.91
CA ILE A 87 -17.07 1.14 11.95
C ILE A 87 -15.56 1.04 11.71
N ILE A 88 -15.04 -0.18 11.44
CA ILE A 88 -13.63 -0.37 11.12
C ILE A 88 -13.26 0.38 9.82
N GLY A 89 -14.18 0.46 8.85
CA GLY A 89 -14.03 1.22 7.61
C GLY A 89 -13.82 2.71 7.86
N ILE A 90 -14.58 3.29 8.79
CA ILE A 90 -14.43 4.69 9.21
C ILE A 90 -13.07 4.91 9.89
N ILE A 91 -12.64 4.00 10.77
CA ILE A 91 -11.32 4.09 11.41
C ILE A 91 -10.20 4.00 10.36
N PHE A 92 -10.29 3.05 9.43
CA PHE A 92 -9.35 2.91 8.32
C PHE A 92 -9.28 4.18 7.47
N PHE A 93 -10.42 4.80 7.18
CA PHE A 93 -10.49 6.07 6.46
C PHE A 93 -9.76 7.19 7.20
N ILE A 94 -10.09 7.43 8.47
CA ILE A 94 -9.49 8.51 9.27
C ILE A 94 -7.98 8.34 9.34
N VAL A 95 -7.49 7.13 9.63
CA VAL A 95 -6.06 6.83 9.74
C VAL A 95 -5.37 6.96 8.37
N SER A 96 -6.02 6.56 7.28
CA SER A 96 -5.48 6.69 5.93
C SER A 96 -5.34 8.15 5.50
N ILE A 97 -6.36 8.97 5.76
CA ILE A 97 -6.32 10.41 5.48
C ILE A 97 -5.30 11.13 6.38
N ALA A 98 -5.16 10.72 7.64
CA ALA A 98 -4.14 11.28 8.54
C ALA A 98 -2.71 11.12 7.98
N THR A 99 -2.45 10.15 7.09
CA THR A 99 -1.14 10.02 6.45
C THR A 99 -0.80 11.13 5.45
N LEU A 100 -1.78 11.95 5.04
CA LEU A 100 -1.56 13.11 4.17
C LEU A 100 -0.73 14.22 4.82
N VAL A 101 -0.50 14.18 6.14
CA VAL A 101 0.48 15.07 6.80
C VAL A 101 1.89 14.93 6.18
N TRP A 102 2.20 13.78 5.56
CA TRP A 102 3.45 13.53 4.85
C TRP A 102 3.37 13.78 3.34
N PHE A 103 2.32 14.44 2.84
CA PHE A 103 2.09 14.72 1.42
C PHE A 103 3.36 15.15 0.67
N LYS A 104 4.10 16.12 1.23
CA LYS A 104 5.31 16.67 0.59
C LYS A 104 6.37 15.61 0.32
N SER A 105 6.53 14.63 1.22
CA SER A 105 7.49 13.53 1.06
C SER A 105 7.09 12.55 -0.03
N TYR A 106 5.80 12.49 -0.39
CA TYR A 106 5.26 11.63 -1.45
C TYR A 106 5.04 12.35 -2.79
N THR A 107 5.55 13.58 -2.93
CA THR A 107 5.54 14.29 -4.23
C THR A 107 6.53 13.66 -5.21
N PHE A 108 6.10 13.54 -6.46
CA PHE A 108 6.99 13.09 -7.54
C PHE A 108 8.08 14.13 -7.82
N LYS A 109 9.28 13.64 -8.12
CA LYS A 109 10.48 14.39 -8.49
C LYS A 109 10.87 14.05 -9.93
N PRO A 110 11.61 14.93 -10.63
CA PRO A 110 12.00 14.66 -12.03
C PRO A 110 12.70 13.31 -12.24
N TYR A 111 13.51 12.87 -11.27
CA TYR A 111 14.23 11.61 -11.34
C TYR A 111 13.35 10.35 -11.20
N ASP A 112 12.12 10.47 -10.70
CA ASP A 112 11.23 9.33 -10.48
C ASP A 112 10.83 8.65 -11.82
N LYS A 113 10.83 9.39 -12.92
CA LYS A 113 10.56 8.84 -14.25
C LYS A 113 11.58 7.78 -14.65
N LEU A 114 12.84 7.95 -14.27
CA LEU A 114 13.88 6.96 -14.53
C LEU A 114 13.67 5.69 -13.70
N TRP A 115 13.28 5.84 -12.42
CA TRP A 115 12.95 4.72 -11.55
C TRP A 115 11.77 3.91 -12.10
N LEU A 116 10.71 4.60 -12.54
CA LEU A 116 9.50 3.98 -13.10
C LEU A 116 9.79 3.23 -14.40
N ARG A 117 10.60 3.79 -15.30
CA ARG A 117 11.01 3.13 -16.56
C ARG A 117 11.70 1.79 -16.32
N HIS A 118 12.44 1.68 -15.22
CA HIS A 118 13.13 0.44 -14.83
C HIS A 118 12.32 -0.42 -13.86
N LEU A 119 11.10 0.01 -13.47
CA LEU A 119 10.25 -0.66 -12.49
C LEU A 119 11.02 -1.02 -11.20
N GLY A 120 11.83 -0.09 -10.70
CA GLY A 120 12.66 -0.31 -9.53
C GLY A 120 13.74 -1.38 -9.68
N GLY A 121 14.01 -1.81 -10.91
CA GLY A 121 14.93 -2.91 -11.21
C GLY A 121 14.40 -4.28 -10.80
N TYR A 122 13.14 -4.40 -10.37
CA TYR A 122 12.59 -5.68 -9.87
C TYR A 122 12.52 -6.75 -10.96
N LEU A 123 12.34 -6.36 -12.22
CA LEU A 123 12.32 -7.29 -13.35
C LEU A 123 13.71 -7.69 -13.87
N SER A 124 14.79 -7.03 -13.43
CA SER A 124 16.16 -7.40 -13.79
C SER A 124 16.79 -8.30 -12.73
N LYS A 125 17.82 -9.09 -13.07
CA LYS A 125 18.68 -9.74 -12.05
C LYS A 125 19.71 -8.76 -11.49
N GLU A 126 20.14 -7.82 -12.29
CA GLU A 126 21.11 -6.81 -11.89
C GLU A 126 20.48 -5.81 -10.92
N SER A 127 21.27 -5.37 -9.93
CA SER A 127 20.89 -4.32 -8.99
C SER A 127 21.60 -3.03 -9.40
N ALA A 128 21.01 -2.27 -10.31
CA ALA A 128 21.43 -0.90 -10.56
C ALA A 128 20.85 0.01 -9.46
N SER A 129 21.68 0.87 -8.86
CA SER A 129 21.19 1.92 -7.97
C SER A 129 20.38 2.92 -8.81
N LEU A 130 19.07 2.97 -8.56
CA LEU A 130 18.16 3.88 -9.25
C LEU A 130 17.93 5.11 -8.38
N PRO A 131 17.71 6.29 -8.99
CA PRO A 131 17.51 7.51 -8.22
C PRO A 131 16.26 7.41 -7.37
N ALA A 132 16.40 7.72 -6.07
CA ALA A 132 15.31 7.69 -5.10
C ALA A 132 15.63 8.59 -3.91
N GLY A 133 14.68 9.45 -3.53
CA GLY A 133 14.72 10.25 -2.29
C GLY A 133 14.31 9.41 -1.08
N LYS A 134 13.75 10.01 0.01
CA LYS A 134 13.25 9.25 1.19
C LYS A 134 12.36 8.08 0.78
N TYR A 135 11.47 8.34 -0.18
CA TYR A 135 10.61 7.36 -0.81
C TYR A 135 10.96 7.23 -2.29
N ASN A 136 11.05 6.00 -2.79
CA ASN A 136 11.23 5.75 -4.22
C ASN A 136 9.90 5.93 -4.99
N ALA A 137 9.96 5.98 -6.32
CA ALA A 137 8.77 6.24 -7.12
C ALA A 137 7.66 5.19 -6.93
N GLY A 138 8.00 3.91 -6.75
CA GLY A 138 7.03 2.85 -6.46
C GLY A 138 6.31 3.05 -5.13
N GLN A 139 7.02 3.48 -4.08
CA GLN A 139 6.42 3.84 -2.79
C GLN A 139 5.48 5.05 -2.91
N LYS A 140 5.80 6.03 -3.77
CA LYS A 140 4.94 7.19 -4.04
C LYS A 140 3.67 6.79 -4.77
N VAL A 141 3.79 5.98 -5.83
CA VAL A 141 2.63 5.41 -6.54
C VAL A 141 1.74 4.64 -5.57
N PHE A 142 2.33 3.76 -4.75
CA PHE A 142 1.59 2.98 -3.76
C PHE A 142 0.85 3.86 -2.76
N PHE A 143 1.51 4.89 -2.21
CA PHE A 143 0.87 5.86 -1.31
C PHE A 143 -0.36 6.49 -1.95
N TRP A 144 -0.22 7.07 -3.14
CA TRP A 144 -1.32 7.76 -3.83
C TRP A 144 -2.46 6.83 -4.20
N MET A 145 -2.13 5.62 -4.65
CA MET A 145 -3.10 4.59 -4.95
C MET A 145 -3.89 4.16 -3.70
N THR A 146 -3.22 3.99 -2.55
CA THR A 146 -3.93 3.67 -1.30
C THR A 146 -4.87 4.77 -0.83
N ILE A 147 -4.51 6.05 -1.02
CA ILE A 147 -5.41 7.18 -0.74
C ILE A 147 -6.63 7.15 -1.66
N LEU A 148 -6.42 6.97 -2.97
CA LEU A 148 -7.50 6.89 -3.96
C LEU A 148 -8.48 5.75 -3.63
N PHE A 149 -7.98 4.54 -3.38
CA PHE A 149 -8.83 3.42 -3.04
C PHE A 149 -9.56 3.61 -1.72
N THR A 150 -8.92 4.22 -0.72
CA THR A 150 -9.60 4.55 0.55
C THR A 150 -10.80 5.47 0.28
N LEU A 151 -10.64 6.50 -0.56
CA LEU A 151 -11.74 7.40 -0.91
C LEU A 151 -12.88 6.67 -1.63
N ILE A 152 -12.56 5.79 -2.59
CA ILE A 152 -13.57 5.01 -3.33
C ILE A 152 -14.30 4.05 -2.39
N LEU A 153 -13.58 3.28 -1.58
CA LEU A 153 -14.14 2.29 -0.66
C LEU A 153 -15.01 2.96 0.41
N THR A 154 -14.56 4.06 1.00
CA THR A 154 -15.36 4.80 2.00
C THR A 154 -16.57 5.47 1.34
N GLY A 155 -16.40 6.06 0.16
CA GLY A 155 -17.48 6.71 -0.57
C GLY A 155 -18.60 5.72 -0.91
N THR A 156 -18.26 4.60 -1.55
CA THR A 156 -19.21 3.52 -1.87
C THR A 156 -19.77 2.85 -0.62
N GLY A 157 -18.93 2.56 0.38
CA GLY A 157 -19.33 1.92 1.64
C GLY A 157 -20.37 2.72 2.42
N LYS A 158 -20.26 4.06 2.42
CA LYS A 158 -21.26 4.95 3.05
C LYS A 158 -22.67 4.75 2.47
N PHE A 159 -22.79 4.60 1.16
CA PHE A 159 -24.08 4.37 0.50
C PHE A 159 -24.60 2.95 0.72
N LEU A 160 -23.70 1.96 0.81
CA LEU A 160 -24.05 0.57 1.11
C LEU A 160 -24.48 0.36 2.57
N MET A 161 -24.03 1.21 3.50
CA MET A 161 -24.38 1.13 4.93
C MET A 161 -25.83 1.55 5.24
N GLY A 162 -26.44 2.38 4.39
CA GLY A 162 -27.72 3.07 4.68
C GLY A 162 -28.98 2.44 4.09
N ASN A 163 -28.88 1.46 3.19
CA ASN A 163 -30.05 0.93 2.51
C ASN A 163 -30.61 -0.29 3.26
N THR A 164 -31.71 -0.08 4.01
CA THR A 164 -32.81 -1.05 3.95
C THR A 164 -33.12 -1.26 2.47
N VAL A 165 -33.08 -2.52 2.02
CA VAL A 165 -33.29 -2.88 0.62
C VAL A 165 -34.73 -2.52 0.23
N ASN A 166 -34.97 -1.30 -0.21
CA ASN A 166 -36.12 -0.94 -1.02
C ASN A 166 -35.72 -1.18 -2.47
N GLU A 167 -36.56 -1.92 -3.18
CA GLU A 167 -36.24 -2.78 -4.32
C GLU A 167 -35.89 -2.06 -5.65
N THR A 168 -35.54 -0.77 -5.66
CA THR A 168 -35.52 0.02 -6.91
C THR A 168 -34.32 0.96 -7.19
N GLU A 169 -33.22 1.01 -6.41
CA GLU A 169 -32.13 2.02 -6.62
C GLU A 169 -30.70 1.47 -6.26
N PRO A 170 -29.57 2.13 -6.66
CA PRO A 170 -28.41 1.66 -7.45
C PRO A 170 -27.39 0.76 -6.72
N SER A 171 -27.86 -0.22 -5.94
CA SER A 171 -27.02 -1.09 -5.10
C SER A 171 -25.98 -1.92 -5.88
N GLY A 172 -26.35 -2.50 -7.03
CA GLY A 172 -25.48 -3.41 -7.79
C GLY A 172 -24.23 -2.75 -8.37
N MET A 173 -24.36 -1.54 -8.93
CA MET A 173 -23.21 -0.82 -9.50
C MET A 173 -22.26 -0.33 -8.40
N LEU A 174 -22.79 0.19 -7.29
CA LEU A 174 -21.99 0.61 -6.15
C LEU A 174 -21.25 -0.58 -5.52
N LEU A 175 -21.92 -1.72 -5.41
CA LEU A 175 -21.31 -2.95 -4.91
C LEU A 175 -20.21 -3.46 -5.85
N LEU A 176 -20.42 -3.40 -7.17
CA LEU A 176 -19.39 -3.73 -8.16
C LEU A 176 -18.17 -2.81 -8.05
N ILE A 177 -18.38 -1.48 -7.94
CA ILE A 177 -17.29 -0.52 -7.79
C ILE A 177 -16.53 -0.76 -6.48
N HIS A 178 -17.25 -0.99 -5.38
CA HIS A 178 -16.66 -1.31 -4.08
C HIS A 178 -15.81 -2.59 -4.16
N GLY A 179 -16.37 -3.66 -4.73
CA GLY A 179 -15.68 -4.93 -4.92
C GLY A 179 -14.44 -4.83 -5.80
N CYS A 180 -14.52 -4.10 -6.91
CA CYS A 180 -13.37 -3.84 -7.79
C CYS A 180 -12.27 -3.04 -7.09
N ALA A 181 -12.64 -1.97 -6.37
CA ALA A 181 -11.69 -1.18 -5.59
C ALA A 181 -11.04 -2.01 -4.48
N ALA A 182 -11.82 -2.87 -3.82
CA ALA A 182 -11.32 -3.79 -2.80
C ALA A 182 -10.33 -4.78 -3.40
N ALA A 183 -10.65 -5.39 -4.55
CA ALA A 183 -9.77 -6.33 -5.25
C ALA A 183 -8.42 -5.68 -5.59
N LEU A 184 -8.45 -4.52 -6.23
CA LEU A 184 -7.24 -3.79 -6.60
C LEU A 184 -6.42 -3.37 -5.37
N SER A 185 -7.07 -2.98 -4.28
CA SER A 185 -6.41 -2.65 -3.01
C SER A 185 -5.71 -3.86 -2.40
N ILE A 186 -6.39 -5.01 -2.35
CA ILE A 186 -5.85 -6.26 -1.80
C ILE A 186 -4.64 -6.70 -2.62
N ILE A 187 -4.76 -6.75 -3.95
CA ILE A 187 -3.66 -7.14 -4.86
C ILE A 187 -2.45 -6.21 -4.65
N SER A 188 -2.70 -4.90 -4.54
CA SER A 188 -1.66 -3.91 -4.30
C SER A 188 -0.94 -4.13 -2.96
N ILE A 189 -1.69 -4.44 -1.90
CA ILE A 189 -1.13 -4.69 -0.57
C ILE A 189 -0.38 -6.02 -0.53
N VAL A 190 -0.85 -7.06 -1.22
CA VAL A 190 -0.11 -8.31 -1.41
C VAL A 190 1.24 -8.04 -2.08
N GLY A 191 1.27 -7.21 -3.14
CA GLY A 191 2.51 -6.77 -3.77
C GLY A 191 3.44 -5.98 -2.82
N HIS A 192 2.88 -5.07 -2.01
CA HIS A 192 3.62 -4.31 -1.02
C HIS A 192 4.25 -5.19 0.07
N ILE A 193 3.49 -6.15 0.60
CA ILE A 193 3.96 -7.14 1.58
C ILE A 193 5.06 -8.00 0.94
N TYR A 194 4.85 -8.47 -0.29
CA TYR A 194 5.86 -9.23 -1.03
C TYR A 194 7.19 -8.48 -1.15
N LEU A 195 7.14 -7.22 -1.56
CA LEU A 195 8.32 -6.38 -1.72
C LEU A 195 9.05 -6.14 -0.40
N SER A 196 8.31 -6.04 0.71
CA SER A 196 8.87 -5.69 2.02
C SER A 196 9.45 -6.89 2.79
N LEU A 197 8.88 -8.09 2.59
CA LEU A 197 9.29 -9.31 3.29
C LEU A 197 10.28 -10.15 2.48
N TRP A 198 10.04 -10.33 1.17
CA TRP A 198 10.81 -11.26 0.35
C TRP A 198 11.69 -10.56 -0.69
N ALA A 199 11.15 -9.59 -1.45
CA ALA A 199 11.92 -8.99 -2.53
C ALA A 199 13.06 -8.09 -2.01
N ASN A 200 12.83 -7.37 -0.90
CA ASN A 200 13.82 -6.51 -0.23
C ASN A 200 14.15 -7.06 1.17
N LYS A 201 15.03 -8.05 1.25
CA LYS A 201 15.31 -8.81 2.48
C LYS A 201 15.58 -7.90 3.68
N GLY A 202 14.88 -8.18 4.78
CA GLY A 202 15.06 -7.49 6.06
C GLY A 202 14.28 -6.18 6.22
N THR A 203 13.85 -5.51 5.14
CA THR A 203 13.21 -4.17 5.17
C THR A 203 12.05 -4.06 6.16
N TRP A 204 11.31 -5.14 6.39
CA TRP A 204 10.25 -5.19 7.41
C TRP A 204 10.71 -4.79 8.83
N ARG A 205 11.98 -5.02 9.18
CA ARG A 205 12.54 -4.68 10.50
C ARG A 205 12.51 -3.17 10.76
N VAL A 206 12.48 -2.35 9.70
CA VAL A 206 12.34 -0.89 9.81
C VAL A 206 10.99 -0.51 10.44
N LEU A 207 9.93 -1.31 10.31
CA LEU A 207 8.66 -1.05 11.00
C LEU A 207 8.76 -1.24 12.52
N LYS A 208 9.73 -2.04 12.98
CA LYS A 208 10.00 -2.24 14.41
C LYS A 208 10.94 -1.15 14.95
N SER A 209 12.12 -1.01 14.35
CA SER A 209 13.18 -0.12 14.86
C SER A 209 13.01 1.34 14.43
N GLY A 210 12.43 1.58 13.24
CA GLY A 210 12.43 2.88 12.57
C GLY A 210 13.77 3.27 11.94
N LYS A 211 14.79 2.42 12.01
CA LYS A 211 16.18 2.75 11.66
C LYS A 211 16.70 1.91 10.48
N VAL A 212 17.63 2.47 9.72
CA VAL A 212 18.35 1.84 8.60
C VAL A 212 19.83 2.20 8.63
N SER A 213 20.71 1.34 8.10
CA SER A 213 22.12 1.66 7.90
C SER A 213 22.33 2.74 6.84
N GLU A 214 23.43 3.49 6.96
CA GLU A 214 23.83 4.48 5.96
C GLU A 214 24.09 3.84 4.59
N LYS A 215 24.72 2.65 4.55
CA LYS A 215 24.92 1.89 3.31
C LYS A 215 23.60 1.50 2.64
N TRP A 216 22.59 1.14 3.42
CA TRP A 216 21.26 0.85 2.89
C TRP A 216 20.64 2.11 2.26
N VAL A 217 20.81 3.28 2.87
CA VAL A 217 20.36 4.56 2.30
C VAL A 217 21.08 4.87 1.00
N GLN A 218 22.41 4.76 0.95
CA GLN A 218 23.19 5.05 -0.26
C GLN A 218 22.82 4.12 -1.43
N SER A 219 22.49 2.86 -1.14
CA SER A 219 22.12 1.87 -2.17
C SER A 219 20.66 1.97 -2.65
N HIS A 220 19.70 2.21 -1.75
CA HIS A 220 18.26 2.18 -2.09
C HIS A 220 17.64 3.58 -2.25
N HIS A 221 18.29 4.60 -1.70
CA HIS A 221 17.79 5.97 -1.61
C HIS A 221 18.91 7.02 -1.82
N PRO A 222 19.68 6.92 -2.92
CA PRO A 222 20.89 7.73 -3.15
C PRO A 222 20.63 9.24 -3.17
N ASN A 223 19.40 9.69 -3.45
CA ASN A 223 19.05 11.12 -3.51
C ASN A 223 18.48 11.65 -2.19
N TRP A 224 18.33 10.82 -1.15
CA TRP A 224 17.65 11.23 0.08
C TRP A 224 18.39 12.35 0.82
N GLU A 225 19.71 12.24 1.02
CA GLU A 225 20.49 13.29 1.68
C GLU A 225 20.57 14.58 0.84
N ILE A 226 20.71 14.44 -0.48
CA ILE A 226 20.70 15.57 -1.41
C ILE A 226 19.38 16.36 -1.31
N ASP A 227 18.26 15.64 -1.27
CA ASP A 227 16.93 16.26 -1.14
C ASP A 227 16.74 16.94 0.23
N LYS A 228 17.29 16.36 1.31
CA LYS A 228 17.27 17.00 2.64
C LYS A 228 18.03 18.33 2.62
N VAL A 229 19.25 18.36 2.07
CA VAL A 229 20.07 19.59 2.00
C VAL A 229 19.36 20.65 1.17
N LYS A 230 18.85 20.30 -0.02
CA LYS A 230 18.10 21.24 -0.89
C LYS A 230 16.85 21.80 -0.23
N SER A 231 16.17 21.01 0.62
CA SER A 231 14.97 21.48 1.34
C SER A 231 15.27 22.48 2.47
N LYS A 232 16.50 22.47 2.99
CA LYS A 232 16.96 23.37 4.07
C LYS A 232 17.66 24.63 3.54
N ALA A 233 18.16 24.60 2.30
CA ALA A 233 18.74 25.78 1.68
C ALA A 233 17.69 26.90 1.55
N PRO A 234 18.00 28.15 1.94
CA PRO A 234 17.10 29.27 1.73
C PRO A 234 16.79 29.36 0.23
N LYS A 235 15.51 29.48 -0.11
CA LYS A 235 15.11 29.74 -1.49
C LYS A 235 15.66 31.12 -1.86
N GLY A 236 16.74 31.15 -2.63
CA GLY A 236 17.27 32.40 -3.17
C GLY A 236 16.14 33.10 -3.94
N HIS A 237 15.73 34.26 -3.46
CA HIS A 237 14.95 35.20 -4.24
C HIS A 237 15.90 35.76 -5.30
N ILE A 238 15.66 35.40 -6.56
CA ILE A 238 16.17 36.10 -7.74
C ILE A 238 14.95 36.73 -8.39
#